data_AF-A0A432R7G4-F1
#
_entry.id   AF-A0A432R7G4-F1
#
_cell.length_a   1.000
_cell.length_b   1.000
_cell.length_c   1.000
_cell.angle_alpha   90.00
_cell.angle_beta   90.00
_cell.angle_gamma   90.00
#
_symmetry.space_group_name_H-M   'P 1'
#
loop_
_entity.id
_entity.type
_entity.pdbx_description
1 polymer ?
#
loop_
_entity_poly.entity_id
_entity_poly.type
_entity_poly.pdbx_seq_one_letter_code
_entity_poly.pdbx_strand_id
1 'polypeptide(L)'
;KEISKLLNIKEEDIKKIKNISLKKDRNAKDIATIEIETIDKNLVPNLEKGVYLFLDSNPFLKEKIKNERLLINKEIETLSSKISDLYEIRNDILEKIKKNEIKELGFNPQDLDIKIIDLKVKIDRLKTILKEIKGIEISIPAIIPENPYKPKKTLILAVATISGLFLGVFLAFFLEWLENVKRRYQEEKSNAS
;
A
#
# COMPACT_ATOMS: atom_id res chain seq x y z
N LYS A 1 21.08 -6.88 14.06
CA LYS A 1 22.25 -6.90 13.14
C LYS A 1 21.81 -6.83 11.67
N GLU A 2 20.95 -7.74 11.20
CA GLU A 2 20.53 -7.76 9.78
C GLU A 2 19.75 -6.51 9.36
N ILE A 3 18.74 -6.11 10.12
CA ILE A 3 17.95 -4.89 9.86
C ILE A 3 18.83 -3.62 9.86
N SER A 4 19.92 -3.61 10.64
CA SER A 4 20.85 -2.48 10.74
C SER A 4 21.62 -2.29 9.45
N LYS A 5 22.03 -3.39 8.83
CA LYS A 5 22.64 -3.37 7.50
C LYS A 5 21.62 -3.00 6.43
N LEU A 6 20.40 -3.56 6.48
CA LEU A 6 19.37 -3.33 5.47
C LEU A 6 18.91 -1.87 5.41
N LEU A 7 18.70 -1.25 6.58
CA LEU A 7 18.22 0.15 6.66
C LEU A 7 19.37 1.17 6.75
N ASN A 8 20.62 0.71 6.82
CA ASN A 8 21.80 1.54 7.07
C ASN A 8 21.69 2.39 8.35
N ILE A 9 21.27 1.76 9.44
CA ILE A 9 21.05 2.37 10.76
C ILE A 9 21.95 1.69 11.79
N LYS A 10 22.47 2.43 12.77
CA LYS A 10 23.33 1.87 13.82
C LYS A 10 22.58 0.80 14.63
N GLU A 11 23.28 -0.26 15.06
CA GLU A 11 22.65 -1.35 15.82
C GLU A 11 22.03 -0.89 17.14
N GLU A 12 22.63 0.11 17.79
CA GLU A 12 22.14 0.75 19.01
C GLU A 12 20.78 1.43 18.79
N ASP A 13 20.59 2.06 17.65
CA ASP A 13 19.34 2.75 17.31
C ASP A 13 18.23 1.77 16.93
N ILE A 14 18.58 0.62 16.35
CA ILE A 14 17.61 -0.45 16.08
C ILE A 14 16.98 -0.99 17.36
N LYS A 15 17.73 -1.07 18.47
CA LYS A 15 17.19 -1.54 19.75
C LYS A 15 16.07 -0.63 20.30
N LYS A 16 15.99 0.62 19.82
CA LYS A 16 14.95 1.59 20.19
C LYS A 16 13.68 1.44 19.34
N ILE A 17 13.71 0.64 18.27
CA ILE A 17 12.54 0.30 17.47
C ILE A 17 11.78 -0.81 18.19
N LYS A 18 10.50 -0.56 18.49
CA LYS A 18 9.61 -1.51 19.14
C LYS A 18 8.87 -2.40 18.13
N ASN A 19 8.44 -1.82 17.01
CA ASN A 19 7.66 -2.54 16.02
C ASN A 19 7.79 -1.89 14.63
N ILE A 20 7.71 -2.69 13.58
CA ILE A 20 7.57 -2.25 12.20
C ILE A 20 6.44 -3.07 11.59
N SER A 21 5.42 -2.41 11.03
CA SER A 21 4.29 -3.10 10.43
C SER A 21 3.86 -2.45 9.11
N LEU A 22 3.24 -3.27 8.26
CA LEU A 22 2.72 -2.83 6.97
C LEU A 22 1.19 -2.85 7.02
N LYS A 23 0.57 -1.72 6.72
CA LYS A 23 -0.87 -1.62 6.50
C LYS A 23 -1.11 -1.34 5.03
N LYS A 24 -1.87 -2.21 4.37
CA LYS A 24 -2.37 -1.94 3.02
C LYS A 24 -3.61 -1.06 3.15
N ASP A 25 -3.69 -0.05 2.31
CA ASP A 25 -4.92 0.72 2.22
C ASP A 25 -6.03 -0.16 1.60
N ARG A 26 -7.22 -0.13 2.19
CA ARG A 26 -8.36 -0.93 1.71
C ARG A 26 -9.00 -0.32 0.45
N ASN A 27 -8.87 0.99 0.28
CA ASN A 27 -9.46 1.77 -0.81
C ASN A 27 -8.46 2.04 -1.94
N ALA A 28 -7.15 2.07 -1.64
CA ALA A 28 -6.09 2.29 -2.63
C ALA A 28 -5.17 1.06 -2.76
N LYS A 29 -5.31 0.32 -3.86
CA LYS A 29 -4.56 -0.94 -4.10
C LYS A 29 -3.03 -0.76 -4.15
N ASP A 30 -2.59 0.42 -4.56
CA ASP A 30 -1.17 0.72 -4.80
C ASP A 30 -0.53 1.52 -3.66
N ILE A 31 -1.27 1.76 -2.56
CA ILE A 31 -0.77 2.48 -1.40
C ILE A 31 -0.57 1.52 -0.22
N ALA A 32 0.63 1.56 0.35
CA ALA A 32 0.95 0.85 1.57
C ALA A 32 1.55 1.82 2.58
N THR A 33 1.07 1.74 3.83
CA THR A 33 1.59 2.52 4.95
C THR A 33 2.53 1.66 5.76
N ILE A 34 3.75 2.15 5.96
CA ILE A 34 4.72 1.55 6.87
C ILE A 34 4.60 2.29 8.19
N GLU A 35 4.20 1.57 9.25
CA GLU A 35 4.14 2.10 10.60
C GLU A 35 5.35 1.63 11.40
N ILE A 36 6.12 2.57 11.93
CA ILE A 36 7.29 2.32 12.76
C ILE A 36 7.02 2.86 14.17
N GLU A 37 7.05 1.98 15.17
CA GLU A 37 6.97 2.36 16.57
C GLU A 37 8.39 2.43 17.15
N THR A 38 8.78 3.61 17.65
CA THR A 38 10.09 3.86 18.27
C THR A 38 9.93 4.57 19.61
N ILE A 39 10.87 4.35 20.54
CA ILE A 39 10.96 5.12 21.79
C ILE A 39 11.71 6.45 21.62
N ASP A 40 12.41 6.63 20.49
CA ASP A 40 13.23 7.80 20.21
C ASP A 40 12.75 8.47 18.92
N LYS A 41 12.15 9.66 19.07
CA LYS A 41 11.61 10.47 17.97
C LYS A 41 12.68 10.96 17.00
N ASN A 42 13.92 11.11 17.47
CA ASN A 42 15.02 11.64 16.65
C ASN A 42 15.47 10.63 15.59
N LEU A 43 15.05 9.36 15.72
CA LEU A 43 15.35 8.33 14.73
C LEU A 43 14.45 8.38 13.51
N VAL A 44 13.29 9.04 13.59
CA VAL A 44 12.27 8.98 12.52
C VAL A 44 12.82 9.42 11.16
N PRO A 45 13.57 10.53 11.03
CA PRO A 45 14.14 10.94 9.74
C PRO A 45 15.13 9.91 9.15
N ASN A 46 15.96 9.31 10.02
CA ASN A 46 16.92 8.28 9.60
C ASN A 46 16.22 6.98 9.20
N LEU A 47 15.15 6.62 9.89
CA LEU A 47 14.31 5.47 9.58
C LEU A 47 13.61 5.64 8.24
N GLU A 48 13.00 6.82 8.01
CA GLU A 48 12.36 7.16 6.74
C GLU A 48 13.35 7.06 5.58
N LYS A 49 14.52 7.68 5.71
CA LYS A 49 15.59 7.60 4.70
C LYS A 49 16.08 6.16 4.49
N GLY A 50 16.28 5.40 5.56
CA GLY A 50 16.74 4.01 5.51
C GLY A 50 15.74 3.11 4.79
N VAL A 51 14.45 3.25 5.10
CA VAL A 51 13.36 2.52 4.43
C VAL A 51 13.27 2.90 2.96
N TYR A 52 13.34 4.20 2.64
CA TYR A 52 13.38 4.67 1.26
C TYR A 52 14.51 4.02 0.48
N LEU A 53 15.74 4.08 0.99
CA LEU A 53 16.92 3.53 0.33
C LEU A 53 16.81 2.01 0.16
N PHE A 54 16.30 1.30 1.17
CA PHE A 54 16.09 -0.14 1.09
C PHE A 54 15.08 -0.51 -0.01
N LEU A 55 13.96 0.22 -0.09
CA LEU A 55 12.93 0.00 -1.10
C LEU A 55 13.42 0.38 -2.50
N ASP A 56 14.06 1.54 -2.64
CA ASP A 56 14.59 2.02 -3.91
C ASP A 56 15.71 1.12 -4.45
N SER A 57 16.56 0.57 -3.57
CA SER A 57 17.63 -0.36 -3.95
C SER A 57 17.16 -1.78 -4.24
N ASN A 58 15.88 -2.10 -4.03
CA ASN A 58 15.35 -3.45 -4.18
C ASN A 58 15.48 -3.95 -5.64
N PRO A 59 16.27 -5.01 -5.89
CA PRO A 59 16.51 -5.51 -7.25
C PRO A 59 15.24 -5.96 -7.97
N PHE A 60 14.32 -6.61 -7.24
CA PHE A 60 13.07 -7.11 -7.80
C PHE A 60 12.16 -5.96 -8.28
N LEU A 61 12.09 -4.87 -7.53
CA LEU A 61 11.31 -3.70 -7.94
C LEU A 61 11.93 -3.00 -9.15
N LYS A 62 13.26 -2.82 -9.16
CA LYS A 62 13.97 -2.26 -10.32
C LYS A 62 13.77 -3.11 -11.57
N GLU A 63 13.89 -4.43 -11.44
CA GLU A 63 13.71 -5.36 -12.54
C GLU A 63 12.26 -5.35 -13.05
N LYS A 64 11.27 -5.35 -12.15
CA LYS A 64 9.86 -5.27 -12.53
C LYS A 64 9.56 -4.00 -13.33
N ILE A 65 10.01 -2.83 -12.83
CA ILE A 65 9.85 -1.54 -13.51
C ILE A 65 10.55 -1.56 -14.88
N LYS A 66 11.78 -2.10 -14.95
CA LYS A 66 12.53 -2.23 -16.20
C LYS A 66 11.78 -3.09 -17.21
N ASN A 67 11.25 -4.24 -16.78
CA ASN A 67 10.52 -5.16 -17.64
C ASN A 67 9.22 -4.55 -18.15
N GLU A 68 8.49 -3.82 -17.30
CA GLU A 68 7.27 -3.11 -17.68
C GLU A 68 7.56 -2.01 -18.72
N ARG A 69 8.62 -1.22 -18.51
CA ARG A 69 9.09 -0.23 -19.51
C ARG A 69 9.48 -0.90 -20.83
N LEU A 70 10.17 -2.04 -20.78
CA LEU A 70 10.56 -2.79 -21.96
C LEU A 70 9.34 -3.27 -22.76
N LEU A 71 8.32 -3.81 -22.07
CA LEU A 71 7.09 -4.27 -22.69
C LEU A 71 6.34 -3.13 -23.38
N ILE A 72 6.17 -2.00 -22.71
CA ILE A 72 5.49 -0.83 -23.26
C ILE A 72 6.25 -0.26 -24.46
N ASN A 73 7.59 -0.16 -24.39
CA ASN A 73 8.39 0.29 -25.51
C ASN A 73 8.24 -0.64 -26.72
N LYS A 74 8.27 -1.96 -26.51
CA LYS A 74 8.04 -2.95 -27.57
C LYS A 74 6.65 -2.81 -28.19
N GLU A 75 5.63 -2.50 -27.37
CA GLU A 75 4.28 -2.24 -27.86
C GLU A 75 4.22 -0.96 -28.70
N ILE A 76 4.85 0.13 -28.24
CA ILE A 76 4.96 1.39 -28.99
C ILE A 76 5.68 1.16 -30.34
N GLU A 77 6.77 0.40 -30.36
CA GLU A 77 7.50 0.05 -31.59
C GLU A 77 6.59 -0.74 -32.55
N THR A 78 5.87 -1.74 -32.04
CA THR A 78 4.95 -2.56 -32.84
C THR A 78 3.82 -1.71 -33.43
N LEU A 79 3.24 -0.80 -32.65
CA LEU A 79 2.20 0.11 -33.14
C LEU A 79 2.76 1.11 -34.16
N SER A 80 3.99 1.59 -33.95
CA SER A 80 4.66 2.50 -34.88
C SER A 80 4.94 1.84 -36.23
N SER A 81 5.39 0.58 -36.22
CA SER A 81 5.55 -0.23 -37.44
C SER A 81 4.22 -0.39 -38.17
N LYS A 82 3.15 -0.76 -37.45
CA LYS A 82 1.80 -0.89 -38.05
C LYS A 82 1.30 0.39 -38.69
N ILE A 83 1.59 1.54 -38.08
CA ILE A 83 1.26 2.85 -38.66
C ILE A 83 2.07 3.10 -39.94
N SER A 84 3.35 2.74 -39.96
CA SER A 84 4.19 2.81 -41.17
C SER A 84 3.60 1.98 -42.30
N ASP A 85 3.27 0.71 -42.03
CA ASP A 85 2.66 -0.20 -43.01
C ASP A 85 1.33 0.37 -43.55
N LEU A 86 0.50 0.95 -42.68
CA LEU A 86 -0.75 1.59 -43.08
C LEU A 86 -0.53 2.83 -43.96
N TYR A 87 0.52 3.61 -43.69
CA TYR A 87 0.89 4.75 -44.54
C TYR A 87 1.37 4.30 -45.93
N GLU A 88 2.18 3.24 -46.00
CA GLU A 88 2.63 2.64 -47.26
C GLU A 88 1.44 2.15 -48.08
N ILE A 89 0.55 1.35 -47.48
CA ILE A 89 -0.69 0.88 -48.11
C ILE A 89 -1.53 2.06 -48.63
N ARG A 90 -1.72 3.09 -47.81
CA ARG A 90 -2.49 4.27 -48.20
C ARG A 90 -1.84 4.96 -49.41
N ASN A 91 -0.53 5.15 -49.40
CA ASN A 91 0.18 5.82 -50.48
C ASN A 91 0.11 5.01 -51.79
N ASP A 92 0.29 3.69 -51.71
CA ASP A 92 0.13 2.77 -52.84
C ASP A 92 -1.27 2.83 -53.45
N ILE A 93 -2.31 2.83 -52.61
CA ILE A 93 -3.70 2.97 -53.06
C ILE A 93 -3.88 4.31 -53.77
N LEU A 94 -3.40 5.41 -53.18
CA LEU A 94 -3.51 6.75 -53.77
C LEU A 94 -2.77 6.84 -55.12
N GLU A 95 -1.61 6.19 -55.27
CA GLU A 95 -0.91 6.11 -56.55
C GLU A 95 -1.71 5.35 -57.60
N LYS A 96 -2.25 4.18 -57.25
CA LYS A 96 -3.04 3.35 -58.18
C LYS A 96 -4.34 4.03 -58.61
N ILE A 97 -4.99 4.77 -57.71
CA ILE A 97 -6.15 5.62 -58.05
C ILE A 97 -5.74 6.69 -59.08
N LYS A 98 -4.62 7.40 -58.85
CA LYS A 98 -4.11 8.42 -59.79
C LYS A 98 -3.79 7.86 -61.17
N LYS A 99 -3.30 6.62 -61.24
CA LYS A 99 -3.00 5.90 -62.49
C LYS A 99 -4.25 5.30 -63.16
N ASN A 100 -5.45 5.54 -62.63
CA ASN A 100 -6.72 4.93 -63.07
C ASN A 100 -6.73 3.39 -63.03
N GLU A 101 -5.84 2.76 -62.27
CA GLU A 101 -5.74 1.30 -62.13
C GLU A 101 -6.79 0.73 -61.18
N ILE A 102 -7.32 1.57 -60.29
CA ILE A 102 -8.39 1.23 -59.33
C ILE A 102 -9.49 2.28 -59.47
N LYS A 103 -10.71 1.83 -59.83
CA LYS A 103 -11.90 2.68 -59.97
C LYS A 103 -12.89 2.53 -58.82
N GLU A 104 -12.90 1.37 -58.16
CA GLU A 104 -13.78 1.09 -57.03
C GLU A 104 -12.96 0.44 -55.91
N LEU A 105 -13.10 1.00 -54.71
CA LEU A 105 -12.54 0.43 -53.49
C LEU A 105 -13.70 -0.21 -52.73
N GLY A 106 -13.57 -1.48 -52.35
CA GLY A 106 -14.55 -2.18 -51.51
C GLY A 106 -14.56 -1.71 -50.05
N PHE A 107 -13.89 -0.60 -49.74
CA PHE A 107 -13.78 0.02 -48.42
C PHE A 107 -13.62 1.53 -48.58
N ASN A 108 -13.91 2.30 -47.53
CA ASN A 108 -13.71 3.75 -47.53
C ASN A 108 -12.25 4.06 -47.16
N PRO A 109 -11.47 4.74 -48.02
CA PRO A 109 -10.08 5.12 -47.72
C PRO A 109 -9.91 5.97 -46.46
N GLN A 110 -10.94 6.72 -46.06
CA GLN A 110 -10.92 7.53 -44.83
C GLN A 110 -10.84 6.67 -43.55
N ASP A 111 -11.31 5.41 -43.61
CA ASP A 111 -11.25 4.50 -42.48
C ASP A 111 -9.79 4.15 -42.12
N LEU A 112 -8.88 4.20 -43.09
CA LEU A 112 -7.44 4.02 -42.86
C LEU A 112 -6.88 5.19 -42.05
N ASP A 113 -7.24 6.42 -42.41
CA ASP A 113 -6.78 7.62 -41.69
C ASP A 113 -7.32 7.66 -40.26
N ILE A 114 -8.59 7.30 -40.05
CA ILE A 114 -9.20 7.16 -38.71
C ILE A 114 -8.41 6.13 -37.90
N LYS A 115 -8.12 4.96 -38.48
CA LYS A 115 -7.38 3.91 -37.79
C LYS A 115 -5.96 4.34 -37.44
N ILE A 116 -5.28 5.08 -38.32
CA ILE A 116 -3.96 5.66 -38.03
C ILE A 116 -4.04 6.64 -36.86
N ILE A 117 -5.05 7.51 -36.82
CA ILE A 117 -5.26 8.46 -35.71
C ILE A 117 -5.47 7.69 -34.40
N ASP A 118 -6.32 6.66 -34.39
CA ASP A 118 -6.56 5.85 -33.20
C ASP A 118 -5.29 5.17 -32.67
N LEU A 119 -4.47 4.63 -33.58
CA LEU A 119 -3.19 4.02 -33.19
C LEU A 119 -2.22 5.06 -32.63
N LYS A 120 -2.19 6.28 -33.17
CA LYS A 120 -1.39 7.39 -32.60
C LYS A 120 -1.86 7.76 -31.20
N VAL A 121 -3.18 7.90 -30.99
CA VAL A 121 -3.75 8.17 -29.67
C VAL A 121 -3.37 7.07 -28.68
N LYS A 122 -3.37 5.79 -29.09
CA LYS A 122 -2.90 4.68 -28.24
C LYS A 122 -1.42 4.81 -27.90
N ILE A 123 -0.57 5.12 -28.87
CA ILE A 123 0.87 5.38 -28.63
C ILE A 123 1.05 6.51 -27.62
N ASP A 124 0.31 7.61 -27.75
CA ASP A 124 0.45 8.76 -26.85
C ASP A 124 0.01 8.41 -25.43
N ARG A 125 -1.05 7.61 -25.26
CA ARG A 125 -1.44 7.07 -23.95
C ARG A 125 -0.34 6.19 -23.35
N LEU A 126 0.24 5.28 -24.15
CA LEU A 126 1.34 4.43 -23.69
C LEU A 126 2.57 5.24 -23.30
N LYS A 127 2.90 6.32 -24.04
CA LYS A 127 3.98 7.26 -23.69
C LYS A 127 3.70 8.00 -22.38
N THR A 128 2.46 8.37 -22.11
CA THR A 128 2.07 8.98 -20.82
C THR A 128 2.27 8.00 -19.69
N ILE A 129 1.76 6.76 -19.82
CA ILE A 129 1.98 5.69 -18.84
C ILE A 129 3.48 5.47 -18.61
N LEU A 130 4.29 5.41 -19.68
CA LEU A 130 5.72 5.23 -19.59
C LEU A 130 6.43 6.34 -18.78
N LYS A 131 5.96 7.58 -18.89
CA LYS A 131 6.47 8.72 -18.10
C LYS A 131 6.05 8.64 -16.63
N GLU A 132 4.87 8.09 -16.37
CA GLU A 132 4.31 7.96 -15.02
C GLU A 132 4.81 6.72 -14.28
N ILE A 133 5.36 5.72 -14.98
CA ILE A 133 6.02 4.57 -14.36
C ILE A 133 7.26 5.04 -13.60
N LYS A 134 7.04 5.26 -12.31
CA LYS A 134 8.03 5.49 -11.27
C LYS A 134 8.08 4.26 -10.35
N GLY A 135 9.16 4.13 -9.60
CA GLY A 135 9.29 3.07 -8.60
C GLY A 135 8.50 3.38 -7.34
N ILE A 136 9.18 3.39 -6.19
CA ILE A 136 8.56 3.84 -4.95
C ILE A 136 8.60 5.37 -4.89
N GLU A 137 7.46 5.98 -4.59
CA GLU A 137 7.36 7.40 -4.28
C GLU A 137 6.87 7.55 -2.84
N ILE A 138 7.56 8.37 -2.03
CA ILE A 138 7.06 8.75 -0.71
C ILE A 138 6.04 9.87 -0.93
N SER A 139 4.77 9.51 -0.85
CA SER A 139 3.68 10.48 -1.03
C SER A 139 3.51 11.40 0.19
N ILE A 140 3.79 10.91 1.40
CA ILE A 140 3.59 11.65 2.65
C ILE A 140 4.83 11.41 3.53
N PRO A 141 5.51 12.48 3.99
CA PRO A 141 6.64 12.34 4.90
C PRO A 141 6.19 11.77 6.25
N ALA A 142 7.13 11.17 6.99
CA ALA A 142 6.82 10.56 8.28
C ALA A 142 6.28 11.60 9.29
N ILE A 143 5.07 11.38 9.78
CA ILE A 143 4.45 12.25 10.79
C ILE A 143 5.04 11.88 12.16
N ILE A 144 5.78 12.80 12.76
CA ILE A 144 6.33 12.64 14.12
C ILE A 144 5.31 13.20 15.11
N PRO A 145 4.71 12.36 15.98
CA PRO A 145 3.77 12.86 16.98
C PRO A 145 4.50 13.66 18.06
N GLU A 146 3.93 14.79 18.48
CA GLU A 146 4.48 15.62 19.56
C GLU A 146 4.46 14.88 20.91
N ASN A 147 3.42 14.08 21.13
CA ASN A 147 3.21 13.31 22.35
C ASN A 147 3.36 11.81 22.08
N PRO A 148 3.80 11.01 23.08
CA PRO A 148 3.88 9.55 22.93
C PRO A 148 2.53 8.95 22.53
N TYR A 149 2.52 8.14 21.47
CA TYR A 149 1.32 7.46 21.00
C TYR A 149 0.78 6.41 21.99
N LYS A 150 1.67 5.81 22.80
CA LYS A 150 1.36 4.79 23.81
C LYS A 150 2.25 4.96 25.05
N PRO A 151 1.78 4.56 26.25
CA PRO A 151 0.43 4.05 26.55
C PRO A 151 -0.62 5.16 26.67
N LYS A 152 -1.89 4.83 26.41
CA LYS A 152 -3.03 5.76 26.58
C LYS A 152 -3.39 5.90 28.07
N LYS A 153 -2.66 6.76 28.79
CA LYS A 153 -2.78 6.91 30.26
C LYS A 153 -4.22 7.14 30.73
N THR A 154 -4.98 7.98 30.03
CA THR A 154 -6.39 8.28 30.36
C THR A 154 -7.29 7.05 30.27
N LEU A 155 -7.12 6.24 29.23
CA LEU A 155 -7.90 5.00 29.07
C LEU A 155 -7.57 4.00 30.18
N ILE A 156 -6.28 3.83 30.48
CA ILE A 156 -5.83 2.94 31.56
C ILE A 156 -6.43 3.38 32.90
N LEU A 157 -6.38 4.68 33.20
CA LEU A 157 -6.94 5.22 34.44
C LEU A 157 -8.45 4.97 34.53
N ALA A 158 -9.20 5.27 33.46
CA ALA A 158 -10.64 5.04 33.42
C ALA A 158 -11.00 3.56 33.62
N VAL A 159 -10.29 2.66 32.95
CA VAL A 159 -10.50 1.20 33.09
C VAL A 159 -10.15 0.73 34.50
N ALA A 160 -9.07 1.23 35.10
CA ALA A 160 -8.68 0.87 36.46
C ALA A 160 -9.73 1.35 37.48
N THR A 161 -10.24 2.58 37.34
CA THR A 161 -11.27 3.13 38.23
C THR A 161 -12.58 2.33 38.13
N ILE A 162 -13.06 2.07 36.91
CA ILE A 162 -14.32 1.31 36.72
C ILE A 162 -14.14 -0.11 37.23
N SER A 163 -13.04 -0.78 36.89
CA SER A 163 -12.73 -2.13 37.38
C SER A 163 -12.65 -2.17 38.92
N GLY A 164 -12.05 -1.16 39.55
CA GLY A 164 -11.97 -1.05 41.00
C GLY A 164 -13.34 -0.92 41.68
N LEU A 165 -14.24 -0.11 41.11
CA LEU A 165 -15.62 0.02 41.61
C LEU A 165 -16.38 -1.31 41.49
N PHE A 166 -16.27 -1.99 40.34
CA PHE A 166 -16.86 -3.32 40.15
C PHE A 166 -16.31 -4.34 41.14
N LEU A 167 -14.99 -4.33 41.39
CA LEU A 167 -14.36 -5.21 42.36
C LEU A 167 -14.90 -4.96 43.77
N GLY A 168 -15.10 -3.69 44.15
CA GLY A 168 -15.67 -3.31 45.44
C GLY A 168 -17.11 -3.83 45.63
N VAL A 169 -17.96 -3.67 44.61
CA VAL A 169 -19.34 -4.21 44.63
C VAL A 169 -19.33 -5.73 44.68
N PHE A 170 -18.48 -6.38 43.88
CA PHE A 170 -18.34 -7.83 43.86
C PHE A 170 -17.90 -8.37 45.22
N LEU A 171 -16.93 -7.72 45.88
CA LEU A 171 -16.44 -8.09 47.21
C LEU A 171 -17.55 -7.98 48.27
N ALA A 172 -18.39 -6.95 48.22
CA ALA A 172 -19.51 -6.81 49.15
C ALA A 172 -20.50 -7.98 49.03
N PHE A 173 -20.90 -8.33 47.81
CA PHE A 173 -21.76 -9.50 47.57
C PHE A 173 -21.08 -10.83 47.93
N PHE A 174 -19.77 -10.94 47.69
CA PHE A 174 -19.01 -12.16 48.01
C PHE A 174 -18.93 -12.41 49.52
N LEU A 175 -18.77 -11.35 50.32
CA LEU A 175 -18.80 -11.44 51.78
C LEU A 175 -20.18 -11.85 52.30
N GLU A 176 -21.24 -11.22 51.82
CA GLU A 176 -22.63 -11.58 52.16
C GLU A 176 -22.94 -13.04 51.80
N TRP A 177 -22.45 -13.51 50.64
CA TRP A 177 -22.59 -14.90 50.24
C TRP A 177 -21.84 -15.85 51.18
N LEU A 178 -20.60 -15.55 51.57
CA LEU A 178 -19.83 -16.35 52.53
C LEU A 178 -20.50 -16.46 53.89
N GLU A 179 -21.09 -15.36 54.39
CA GLU A 179 -21.86 -15.35 55.63
C GLU A 179 -23.12 -16.20 55.53
N ASN A 180 -23.85 -16.09 54.42
CA ASN A 180 -25.03 -16.91 54.15
C ASN A 180 -24.70 -18.41 54.08
N VAL A 181 -23.58 -18.79 53.45
CA VAL A 181 -23.14 -20.19 53.39
C VAL A 181 -22.83 -20.73 54.77
N LYS A 182 -22.12 -19.96 55.62
CA LYS A 182 -21.83 -20.37 57.00
C LYS A 182 -23.09 -20.53 57.85
N ARG A 183 -24.06 -19.62 57.71
CA ARG A 183 -25.34 -19.68 58.44
C ARG A 183 -26.13 -20.94 58.09
N ARG A 184 -26.26 -21.26 56.80
CA ARG A 184 -26.95 -22.48 56.34
C ARG A 184 -26.30 -23.76 56.89
N TYR A 185 -24.98 -23.82 56.94
CA TYR A 185 -24.24 -24.94 57.52
C TYR A 185 -24.48 -25.14 59.03
N GLN A 186 -24.71 -24.06 59.78
CA GLN A 186 -25.01 -24.10 61.22
C GLN A 186 -26.45 -24.55 61.47
N GLU A 187 -27.41 -24.03 60.69
CA GLU A 187 -28.82 -24.41 60.76
C GLU A 187 -29.05 -25.90 60.40
N GLU A 188 -28.33 -26.43 59.41
CA GLU A 188 -28.39 -27.86 59.08
C GLU A 188 -27.81 -28.75 60.20
N LYS A 189 -26.76 -28.30 60.90
CA LYS A 189 -26.20 -29.02 62.04
C LYS A 189 -27.12 -29.00 63.28
N SER A 190 -27.80 -27.89 63.54
CA SER A 190 -28.72 -27.78 64.67
C SER A 190 -30.02 -28.57 64.46
N ASN A 191 -30.48 -28.70 63.21
CA ASN A 191 -31.69 -29.46 62.88
C ASN A 191 -31.43 -30.97 62.73
N ALA A 192 -30.17 -31.40 62.69
CA ALA A 192 -29.76 -32.81 62.61
C ALA A 192 -29.31 -33.41 63.96
N SER A 193 -29.34 -32.63 65.05
CA SER A 193 -29.06 -33.04 66.43
C SER A 193 -30.33 -33.10 67.26
#